data_AF-A0A7Z0WDG7-F1
#
_entry.id   AF-A0A7Z0WDG7-F1
#
_cell.length_a   1.000
_cell.length_b   1.000
_cell.length_c   1.000
_cell.angle_alpha   90.00
_cell.angle_beta   90.00
_cell.angle_gamma   90.00
#
_symmetry.space_group_name_H-M   'P 1'
#
loop_
_entity.id
_entity.type
_entity.pdbx_description
1 polymer ?
#
loop_
_entity_poly.entity_id
_entity_poly.type
_entity_poly.pdbx_seq_one_letter_code
_entity_poly.pdbx_strand_id
1 'polypeptide(L)'
;VRRVLVTPASDIAEEYYFSFLLDRTNRTFLAMASAEGGMDIEQLAVERPEALAKVPVDAIVGVDLAKATEIVRAARFPDAVVEKAAEVVVQLWETFVAEDATLVEVNPLVRDPQDRIIALDGKVTLDDNAAFRHPGHADLVDVAAEDPLEAAAKAKDLNYVKLAGQVGIIGNGAGLVMSTLDVVAYAGEAFGGVAPANFLDIGGGASAEVMANGLEIILSDPDVRSVFVNVFGGITACDAVANGIV
;
A
#
# COMPACT_ATOMS: atom_id res chain seq x y z
N VAL A 1 -11.62 13.91 11.50
CA VAL A 1 -12.30 14.05 10.18
C VAL A 1 -12.13 15.49 9.71
N ARG A 2 -11.44 15.74 8.59
CA ARG A 2 -11.13 17.10 8.09
C ARG A 2 -11.86 17.48 6.79
N ARG A 3 -12.36 16.49 6.04
CA ARG A 3 -13.20 16.66 4.85
C ARG A 3 -14.33 15.63 4.90
N VAL A 4 -15.43 15.93 4.22
CA VAL A 4 -16.58 15.03 4.04
C VAL A 4 -16.97 15.02 2.57
N LEU A 5 -17.22 13.83 2.03
CA LEU A 5 -17.76 13.65 0.68
C LEU A 5 -19.29 13.71 0.76
N VAL A 6 -19.91 14.64 0.02
CA VAL A 6 -21.37 14.73 -0.10
C VAL A 6 -21.75 14.26 -1.51
N THR A 7 -22.47 13.15 -1.56
CA THR A 7 -22.87 12.47 -2.80
C THR A 7 -24.36 12.14 -2.76
N PRO A 8 -25.06 12.03 -3.92
CA PRO A 8 -26.40 11.46 -3.94
C PRO A 8 -26.44 10.07 -3.30
N ALA A 9 -27.49 9.79 -2.53
CA ALA A 9 -27.71 8.44 -2.02
C ALA A 9 -27.93 7.48 -3.20
N SER A 10 -27.23 6.35 -3.18
CA SER A 10 -27.40 5.30 -4.19
C SER A 10 -28.39 4.26 -3.67
N ASP A 11 -29.42 3.96 -4.45
CA ASP A 11 -30.28 2.81 -4.21
C ASP A 11 -29.53 1.55 -4.65
N ILE A 12 -29.41 0.57 -3.75
CA ILE A 12 -28.63 -0.64 -3.96
C ILE A 12 -29.59 -1.81 -4.20
N ALA A 13 -29.53 -2.42 -5.38
CA ALA A 13 -30.27 -3.65 -5.68
C ALA A 13 -29.40 -4.90 -5.40
N GLU A 14 -28.15 -4.89 -5.87
CA GLU A 14 -27.17 -5.95 -5.65
C GLU A 14 -25.76 -5.34 -5.46
N GLU A 15 -24.91 -6.02 -4.68
CA GLU A 15 -23.53 -5.61 -4.40
C GLU A 15 -22.57 -6.69 -4.89
N TYR A 16 -21.52 -6.26 -5.59
CA TYR A 16 -20.45 -7.11 -6.07
C TYR A 16 -19.09 -6.60 -5.59
N TYR A 17 -18.08 -7.46 -5.70
CA TYR A 17 -16.68 -7.11 -5.46
C TYR A 17 -15.89 -7.18 -6.76
N PHE A 18 -15.01 -6.21 -6.98
CA PHE A 18 -14.08 -6.22 -8.10
C PHE A 18 -12.73 -5.59 -7.75
N SER A 19 -11.62 -6.20 -8.18
CA SER A 19 -10.30 -5.57 -8.13
C SER A 19 -9.35 -6.02 -9.23
N PHE A 20 -8.41 -5.14 -9.57
CA PHE A 20 -7.16 -5.45 -10.26
C PHE A 20 -5.99 -5.22 -9.32
N LEU A 21 -5.02 -6.15 -9.34
CA LEU A 21 -3.78 -6.02 -8.58
C LEU A 21 -2.59 -6.65 -9.30
N LEU A 22 -1.39 -6.27 -8.85
CA LEU A 22 -0.15 -6.94 -9.25
C LEU A 22 0.05 -8.23 -8.42
N ASP A 23 -0.09 -9.40 -9.05
CA ASP A 23 0.23 -10.68 -8.43
C ASP A 23 1.74 -10.92 -8.49
N ARG A 24 2.40 -10.63 -7.37
CA ARG A 24 3.85 -10.78 -7.20
C ARG A 24 4.31 -12.24 -7.27
N THR A 25 3.47 -13.21 -6.90
CA THR A 25 3.82 -14.63 -6.90
C THR A 25 3.92 -15.14 -8.33
N ASN A 26 2.91 -14.83 -9.14
CA ASN A 26 2.85 -15.28 -10.52
C ASN A 26 3.49 -14.30 -11.51
N ARG A 27 3.90 -13.11 -11.04
CA ARG A 27 4.54 -12.04 -11.83
C ARG A 27 3.63 -11.59 -12.99
N THR A 28 2.36 -11.41 -12.68
CA THR A 28 1.31 -11.04 -13.64
C THR A 28 0.33 -10.09 -13.00
N PHE A 29 -0.54 -9.47 -13.80
CA PHE A 29 -1.72 -8.79 -13.27
C PHE A 29 -2.83 -9.80 -13.00
N LEU A 30 -3.63 -9.55 -11.97
CA LEU A 30 -4.72 -10.41 -11.56
C LEU A 30 -6.00 -9.60 -11.41
N ALA A 31 -7.08 -10.06 -12.03
CA ALA A 31 -8.42 -9.62 -11.73
C ALA A 31 -9.03 -10.54 -10.66
N MET A 32 -9.57 -9.95 -9.60
CA MET A 32 -10.39 -10.66 -8.62
C MET A 32 -11.81 -10.12 -8.67
N ALA A 33 -12.80 -11.00 -8.67
CA ALA A 33 -14.20 -10.58 -8.74
C ALA A 33 -15.11 -11.59 -8.05
N SER A 34 -16.17 -11.09 -7.42
CA SER A 34 -17.19 -11.93 -6.77
C SER A 34 -18.57 -11.31 -6.88
N ALA A 35 -19.58 -12.15 -7.10
CA ALA A 35 -20.99 -11.75 -6.98
C ALA A 35 -21.43 -11.52 -5.52
N GLU A 36 -20.57 -11.82 -4.55
CA GLU A 36 -20.78 -11.57 -3.12
C GLU A 36 -19.97 -10.33 -2.69
N GLY A 37 -20.53 -9.13 -2.94
CA GLY A 37 -19.94 -7.85 -2.52
C GLY A 37 -20.34 -7.40 -1.12
N GLY A 38 -19.82 -6.25 -0.68
CA GLY A 38 -20.21 -5.60 0.58
C GLY A 38 -19.65 -6.28 1.83
N MET A 39 -18.71 -7.20 1.68
CA MET A 39 -18.01 -7.89 2.76
C MET A 39 -16.49 -7.82 2.62
N ASP A 40 -15.81 -8.18 3.70
CA ASP A 40 -14.35 -8.31 3.75
C ASP A 40 -13.90 -9.43 2.80
N ILE A 41 -13.05 -9.08 1.83
CA ILE A 41 -12.64 -9.99 0.75
C ILE A 41 -11.65 -11.04 1.26
N GLU A 42 -10.84 -10.70 2.25
CA GLU A 42 -9.91 -11.60 2.91
C GLU A 42 -10.67 -12.71 3.62
N GLN A 43 -11.79 -12.40 4.27
CA GLN A 43 -12.67 -13.41 4.86
C GLN A 43 -13.32 -14.30 3.78
N LEU A 44 -13.86 -13.72 2.71
CA LEU A 44 -14.46 -14.48 1.60
C LEU A 44 -13.46 -15.45 0.98
N ALA A 45 -12.22 -15.01 0.77
CA ALA A 45 -11.16 -15.82 0.18
C ALA A 45 -10.80 -17.06 1.01
N VAL A 46 -11.05 -17.05 2.32
CA VAL A 46 -10.81 -18.18 3.23
C VAL A 46 -12.04 -19.08 3.35
N GLU A 47 -13.22 -18.48 3.54
CA GLU A 47 -14.45 -19.23 3.82
C GLU A 47 -15.09 -19.82 2.56
N ARG A 48 -15.06 -19.09 1.44
CA ARG A 48 -15.69 -19.43 0.16
C ARG A 48 -14.77 -19.09 -1.02
N PRO A 49 -13.58 -19.70 -1.11
CA PRO A 49 -12.63 -19.42 -2.19
C PRO A 49 -13.20 -19.62 -3.60
N GLU A 50 -14.20 -20.49 -3.75
CA GLU A 50 -14.89 -20.75 -5.02
C GLU A 50 -15.86 -19.64 -5.47
N ALA A 51 -16.25 -18.75 -4.54
CA ALA A 51 -17.05 -17.56 -4.84
C ALA A 51 -16.19 -16.38 -5.35
N LEU A 52 -14.87 -16.49 -5.22
CA LEU A 52 -13.91 -15.49 -5.67
C LEU A 52 -13.22 -15.94 -6.96
N ALA A 53 -13.63 -15.36 -8.09
CA ALA A 53 -12.93 -15.57 -9.34
C ALA A 53 -11.57 -14.87 -9.32
N LYS A 54 -10.54 -15.58 -9.81
CA LYS A 54 -9.18 -15.08 -9.97
C LYS A 54 -8.75 -15.32 -11.41
N VAL A 55 -8.66 -14.27 -12.19
CA VAL A 55 -8.40 -14.34 -13.63
C VAL A 55 -7.12 -13.57 -13.96
N PRO A 56 -6.04 -14.26 -14.39
CA PRO A 56 -4.82 -13.59 -14.82
C PRO A 56 -5.06 -12.69 -16.03
N VAL A 57 -4.42 -11.54 -16.03
CA VAL A 57 -4.44 -10.55 -17.11
C VAL A 57 -3.05 -10.48 -17.73
N ASP A 58 -3.01 -10.61 -19.06
CA ASP A 58 -1.78 -10.47 -19.84
C ASP A 58 -1.35 -9.00 -19.89
N ALA A 59 -0.09 -8.72 -19.57
CA ALA A 59 0.42 -7.36 -19.50
C ALA A 59 0.57 -6.66 -20.87
N ILE A 60 0.61 -7.40 -21.97
CA ILE A 60 0.76 -6.87 -23.33
C ILE A 60 -0.62 -6.58 -23.93
N VAL A 61 -1.56 -7.53 -23.78
CA VAL A 61 -2.91 -7.42 -24.33
C VAL A 61 -3.80 -6.56 -23.45
N GLY A 62 -3.68 -6.69 -22.12
CA GLY A 62 -4.54 -6.02 -21.15
C GLY A 62 -5.97 -6.60 -21.10
N VAL A 63 -6.93 -5.75 -20.75
CA VAL A 63 -8.35 -6.12 -20.63
C VAL A 63 -9.16 -5.37 -21.67
N ASP A 64 -9.61 -6.11 -22.69
CA ASP A 64 -10.65 -5.68 -23.60
C ASP A 64 -12.04 -6.16 -23.13
N LEU A 65 -13.10 -5.84 -23.89
CA LEU A 65 -14.45 -6.24 -23.53
C LEU A 65 -14.63 -7.76 -23.44
N ALA A 66 -13.90 -8.54 -24.25
CA ALA A 66 -13.97 -9.99 -24.23
C ALA A 66 -13.35 -10.56 -22.94
N LYS A 67 -12.16 -10.08 -22.56
CA LYS A 67 -11.51 -10.44 -21.30
C LYS A 67 -12.30 -9.95 -20.09
N ALA A 68 -12.87 -8.75 -20.14
CA ALA A 68 -13.75 -8.23 -19.09
C ALA A 68 -15.00 -9.12 -18.91
N THR A 69 -15.62 -9.53 -20.00
CA THR A 69 -16.76 -10.47 -19.97
C THR A 69 -16.37 -11.82 -19.38
N GLU A 70 -15.18 -12.35 -19.73
CA GLU A 70 -14.64 -13.57 -19.14
C GLU A 70 -14.50 -13.44 -17.62
N ILE A 71 -13.93 -12.34 -17.13
CA ILE A 71 -13.75 -12.06 -15.69
C ILE A 71 -15.10 -12.03 -14.97
N VAL A 72 -16.04 -11.25 -15.48
CA VAL A 72 -17.37 -11.05 -14.87
C VAL A 72 -18.16 -12.37 -14.84
N ARG A 73 -18.08 -13.18 -15.91
CA ARG A 73 -18.73 -14.50 -15.96
C ARG A 73 -18.06 -15.51 -15.03
N ALA A 74 -16.74 -15.50 -14.92
CA ALA A 74 -16.02 -16.35 -13.98
C ALA A 74 -16.45 -16.06 -12.52
N ALA A 75 -16.73 -14.79 -12.22
CA ALA A 75 -17.25 -14.32 -10.93
C ALA A 75 -18.75 -14.59 -10.70
N ARG A 76 -19.42 -15.23 -11.67
CA ARG A 76 -20.84 -15.61 -11.62
C ARG A 76 -21.79 -14.43 -11.41
N PHE A 77 -21.45 -13.26 -11.97
CA PHE A 77 -22.38 -12.15 -11.99
C PHE A 77 -23.64 -12.54 -12.77
N PRO A 78 -24.83 -12.04 -12.38
CA PRO A 78 -26.07 -12.32 -13.10
C PRO A 78 -25.98 -11.91 -14.58
N ASP A 79 -26.52 -12.72 -15.48
CA ASP A 79 -26.45 -12.46 -16.94
C ASP A 79 -26.97 -11.06 -17.33
N ALA A 80 -27.95 -10.55 -16.58
CA ALA A 80 -28.54 -9.22 -16.80
C ALA A 80 -27.54 -8.06 -16.63
N VAL A 81 -26.45 -8.26 -15.88
CA VAL A 81 -25.45 -7.21 -15.61
C VAL A 81 -24.14 -7.42 -16.34
N VAL A 82 -23.91 -8.57 -16.98
CA VAL A 82 -22.60 -8.94 -17.52
C VAL A 82 -22.05 -7.90 -18.50
N GLU A 83 -22.87 -7.42 -19.44
CA GLU A 83 -22.45 -6.46 -20.46
C GLU A 83 -22.02 -5.13 -19.83
N LYS A 84 -22.87 -4.54 -18.99
CA LYS A 84 -22.60 -3.26 -18.32
C LYS A 84 -21.45 -3.36 -17.31
N ALA A 85 -21.35 -4.47 -16.59
CA ALA A 85 -20.24 -4.70 -15.68
C ALA A 85 -18.93 -4.86 -16.45
N ALA A 86 -18.92 -5.54 -17.59
CA ALA A 86 -17.73 -5.67 -18.43
C ALA A 86 -17.23 -4.30 -18.94
N GLU A 87 -18.13 -3.38 -19.32
CA GLU A 87 -17.76 -2.01 -19.68
C GLU A 87 -17.05 -1.28 -18.53
N VAL A 88 -17.58 -1.38 -17.31
CA VAL A 88 -16.94 -0.79 -16.12
C VAL A 88 -15.60 -1.44 -15.83
N VAL A 89 -15.48 -2.77 -15.97
CA VAL A 89 -14.22 -3.48 -15.78
C VAL A 89 -13.14 -3.02 -16.76
N VAL A 90 -13.48 -2.72 -18.01
CA VAL A 90 -12.54 -2.12 -18.97
C VAL A 90 -12.09 -0.74 -18.48
N GLN A 91 -12.99 0.11 -18.00
CA GLN A 91 -12.63 1.44 -17.46
C GLN A 91 -11.74 1.36 -16.21
N LEU A 92 -11.98 0.38 -15.34
CA LEU A 92 -11.13 0.13 -14.17
C LEU A 92 -9.74 -0.33 -14.59
N TRP A 93 -9.62 -1.10 -15.67
CA TRP A 93 -8.32 -1.50 -16.23
C TRP A 93 -7.59 -0.31 -16.86
N GLU A 94 -8.31 0.52 -17.62
CA GLU A 94 -7.78 1.77 -18.17
C GLU A 94 -7.24 2.66 -17.05
N THR A 95 -7.96 2.77 -15.94
CA THR A 95 -7.51 3.51 -14.74
C THR A 95 -6.27 2.89 -14.13
N PHE A 96 -6.27 1.55 -13.94
CA PHE A 96 -5.14 0.82 -13.37
C PHE A 96 -3.84 1.06 -14.15
N VAL A 97 -3.92 1.03 -15.48
CA VAL A 97 -2.76 1.26 -16.36
C VAL A 97 -2.40 2.75 -16.46
N ALA A 98 -3.38 3.63 -16.63
CA ALA A 98 -3.15 5.06 -16.83
C ALA A 98 -2.49 5.72 -15.62
N GLU A 99 -2.84 5.27 -14.41
CA GLU A 99 -2.33 5.83 -13.16
C GLU A 99 -1.15 5.05 -12.57
N ASP A 100 -0.59 4.07 -13.29
CA ASP A 100 0.44 3.14 -12.76
C ASP A 100 0.05 2.59 -11.37
N ALA A 101 -1.19 2.11 -11.26
CA ALA A 101 -1.70 1.57 -10.01
C ALA A 101 -1.12 0.18 -9.72
N THR A 102 -0.96 -0.13 -8.44
CA THR A 102 -0.68 -1.49 -7.95
C THR A 102 -1.95 -2.20 -7.47
N LEU A 103 -3.00 -1.44 -7.17
CA LEU A 103 -4.33 -1.90 -6.82
C LEU A 103 -5.39 -0.92 -7.34
N VAL A 104 -6.43 -1.43 -7.98
CA VAL A 104 -7.71 -0.74 -8.17
C VAL A 104 -8.77 -1.69 -7.64
N GLU A 105 -9.45 -1.31 -6.57
CA GLU A 105 -10.47 -2.10 -5.90
C GLU A 105 -11.76 -1.30 -5.80
N VAL A 106 -12.89 -1.96 -6.04
CA VAL A 106 -14.23 -1.41 -5.90
C VAL A 106 -15.05 -2.36 -5.05
N ASN A 107 -15.45 -1.88 -3.87
CA ASN A 107 -16.23 -2.66 -2.91
C ASN A 107 -17.17 -1.75 -2.08
N PRO A 108 -18.47 -1.66 -2.40
CA PRO A 108 -19.17 -2.46 -3.40
C PRO A 108 -19.16 -1.85 -4.81
N LEU A 109 -19.08 -2.72 -5.82
CA LEU A 109 -19.54 -2.45 -7.17
C LEU A 109 -21.05 -2.73 -7.22
N VAL A 110 -21.86 -1.69 -7.32
CA VAL A 110 -23.31 -1.76 -7.12
C VAL A 110 -24.05 -1.88 -8.44
N ARG A 111 -25.07 -2.74 -8.45
CA ARG A 111 -26.18 -2.65 -9.40
C ARG A 111 -27.32 -1.88 -8.73
N ASP A 112 -27.78 -0.81 -9.36
CA ASP A 112 -28.93 -0.06 -8.88
C ASP A 112 -30.28 -0.64 -9.43
N PRO A 113 -31.45 -0.16 -8.95
CA PRO A 113 -32.75 -0.62 -9.45
C PRO A 113 -33.06 -0.27 -10.93
N GLN A 114 -32.21 0.52 -11.60
CA GLN A 114 -32.28 0.80 -13.04
C GLN A 114 -31.25 0.00 -13.84
N ASP A 115 -30.66 -1.02 -13.23
CA ASP A 115 -29.63 -1.89 -13.80
C ASP A 115 -28.37 -1.12 -14.24
N ARG A 116 -28.05 0.00 -13.61
CA ARG A 116 -26.76 0.69 -13.81
C ARG A 116 -25.73 0.09 -12.87
N ILE A 117 -24.49 -0.03 -13.38
CA ILE A 117 -23.34 -0.47 -12.59
C ILE A 117 -22.57 0.75 -12.12
N ILE A 118 -22.36 0.84 -10.82
CA ILE A 118 -21.81 2.02 -10.14
C ILE A 118 -20.69 1.56 -9.20
N ALA A 119 -19.50 2.14 -9.35
CA ALA A 119 -18.45 1.99 -8.35
C ALA A 119 -18.79 2.87 -7.15
N LEU A 120 -19.40 2.30 -6.11
CA LEU A 120 -19.93 3.07 -4.98
C LEU A 120 -18.81 3.48 -4.02
N ASP A 121 -17.90 2.56 -3.75
CA ASP A 121 -16.69 2.82 -2.97
C ASP A 121 -15.48 2.18 -3.69
N GLY A 122 -14.39 2.92 -3.73
CA GLY A 122 -13.22 2.61 -4.53
C GLY A 122 -11.94 2.94 -3.80
N LYS A 123 -11.00 2.00 -3.83
CA LYS A 123 -9.66 2.15 -3.27
C LYS A 123 -8.64 1.94 -4.39
N VAL A 124 -7.78 2.92 -4.57
CA VAL A 124 -6.69 2.87 -5.54
C VAL A 124 -5.37 3.03 -4.81
N THR A 125 -4.42 2.14 -5.07
CA THR A 125 -3.03 2.25 -4.59
C THR A 125 -2.14 2.50 -5.79
N LEU A 126 -1.37 3.59 -5.76
CA LEU A 126 -0.46 4.01 -6.84
C LEU A 126 0.94 3.45 -6.61
N ASP A 127 1.72 3.26 -7.67
CA ASP A 127 3.16 2.96 -7.56
C ASP A 127 3.95 4.26 -7.39
N ASP A 128 4.47 4.49 -6.18
CA ASP A 128 5.32 5.65 -5.88
C ASP A 128 6.54 5.76 -6.81
N ASN A 129 7.04 4.65 -7.34
CA ASN A 129 8.17 4.67 -8.29
C ASN A 129 7.79 5.28 -9.64
N ALA A 130 6.51 5.37 -9.97
CA ALA A 130 6.01 5.98 -11.20
C ALA A 130 5.68 7.48 -11.04
N ALA A 131 5.80 8.05 -9.84
CA ALA A 131 5.41 9.44 -9.56
C ALA A 131 6.08 10.47 -10.49
N PHE A 132 7.30 10.19 -10.96
CA PHE A 132 8.04 11.09 -11.87
C PHE A 132 7.33 11.37 -13.21
N ARG A 133 6.42 10.51 -13.64
CA ARG A 133 5.61 10.66 -14.86
C ARG A 133 4.14 11.00 -14.59
N HIS A 134 3.78 11.18 -13.31
CA HIS A 134 2.43 11.49 -12.85
C HIS A 134 2.41 12.72 -11.94
N PRO A 135 2.59 13.93 -12.49
CA PRO A 135 2.70 15.15 -11.68
C PRO A 135 1.46 15.43 -10.82
N GLY A 136 0.28 14.91 -11.20
CA GLY A 136 -0.96 15.07 -10.43
C GLY A 136 -1.08 14.18 -9.18
N HIS A 137 -0.26 13.13 -9.05
CA HIS A 137 -0.36 12.22 -7.89
C HIS A 137 0.00 12.91 -6.58
N ALA A 138 0.90 13.90 -6.62
CA ALA A 138 1.28 14.66 -5.44
C ALA A 138 0.09 15.41 -4.80
N ASP A 139 -0.90 15.82 -5.61
CA ASP A 139 -2.09 16.55 -5.14
C ASP A 139 -3.08 15.64 -4.39
N LEU A 140 -2.95 14.31 -4.55
CA LEU A 140 -3.80 13.32 -3.88
C LEU A 140 -3.32 12.99 -2.46
N VAL A 141 -2.08 13.33 -2.12
CA VAL A 141 -1.48 13.00 -0.81
C VAL A 141 -2.07 13.90 0.27
N ASP A 142 -2.80 13.31 1.23
CA ASP A 142 -3.20 14.01 2.45
C ASP A 142 -2.04 14.04 3.46
N VAL A 143 -1.09 14.96 3.22
CA VAL A 143 0.09 15.20 4.09
C VAL A 143 -0.32 15.40 5.56
N ALA A 144 -1.54 15.89 5.78
CA ALA A 144 -2.02 16.23 7.09
C ALA A 144 -2.47 14.99 7.90
N ALA A 145 -2.63 13.83 7.24
CA ALA A 145 -2.93 12.54 7.84
C ALA A 145 -1.68 11.68 8.12
N GLU A 146 -0.52 12.04 7.57
CA GLU A 146 0.77 11.38 7.86
C GLU A 146 1.23 11.66 9.31
N ASP A 147 1.99 10.74 9.89
CA ASP A 147 2.64 10.98 11.19
C ASP A 147 3.64 12.14 11.04
N PRO A 148 3.68 13.13 11.95
CA PRO A 148 4.59 14.26 11.84
C PRO A 148 6.07 13.87 11.73
N LEU A 149 6.48 12.75 12.33
CA LEU A 149 7.84 12.23 12.25
C LEU A 149 8.13 11.62 10.88
N GLU A 150 7.17 10.90 10.30
CA GLU A 150 7.27 10.36 8.94
C GLU A 150 7.34 11.48 7.91
N ALA A 151 6.50 12.51 8.04
CA ALA A 151 6.54 13.69 7.18
C ALA A 151 7.87 14.45 7.30
N ALA A 152 8.40 14.63 8.52
CA ALA A 152 9.69 15.28 8.75
C ALA A 152 10.87 14.46 8.20
N ALA A 153 10.81 13.13 8.30
CA ALA A 153 11.81 12.24 7.73
C ALA A 153 11.79 12.27 6.19
N LYS A 154 10.60 12.21 5.59
CA LYS A 154 10.41 12.31 4.13
C LYS A 154 10.94 13.61 3.56
N ALA A 155 10.77 14.74 4.27
CA ALA A 155 11.35 16.03 3.89
C ALA A 155 12.90 16.04 3.89
N LYS A 156 13.53 15.08 4.59
CA LYS A 156 14.98 14.86 4.64
C LYS A 156 15.44 13.68 3.79
N ASP A 157 14.58 13.14 2.93
CA ASP A 157 14.83 11.97 2.08
C ASP A 157 15.19 10.70 2.89
N LEU A 158 14.54 10.53 4.04
CA LEU A 158 14.73 9.39 4.93
C LEU A 158 13.53 8.43 4.89
N ASN A 159 13.80 7.13 4.84
CA ASN A 159 12.77 6.09 4.93
C ASN A 159 12.50 5.76 6.41
N TYR A 160 11.50 6.40 6.99
CA TYR A 160 11.12 6.25 8.41
C TYR A 160 9.70 5.72 8.54
N VAL A 161 9.47 4.84 9.51
CA VAL A 161 8.13 4.40 9.93
C VAL A 161 8.08 4.38 11.45
N LYS A 162 7.06 5.02 12.04
CA LYS A 162 6.88 5.05 13.50
C LYS A 162 6.29 3.73 13.99
N LEU A 163 6.84 3.20 15.09
CA LEU A 163 6.35 2.01 15.80
C LEU A 163 6.06 2.33 17.27
N ALA A 164 5.33 1.44 17.94
CA ALA A 164 5.03 1.54 19.36
C ALA A 164 6.14 0.87 20.20
N GLY A 165 7.23 1.58 20.46
CA GLY A 165 8.37 1.06 21.23
C GLY A 165 9.25 2.15 21.81
N GLN A 166 10.41 1.75 22.34
CA GLN A 166 11.32 2.62 23.11
C GLN A 166 12.76 2.63 22.58
N VAL A 167 13.14 1.66 21.73
CA VAL A 167 14.49 1.59 21.16
C VAL A 167 14.45 2.13 19.74
N GLY A 168 15.01 3.31 19.52
CA GLY A 168 15.13 3.89 18.18
C GLY A 168 16.13 3.10 17.34
N ILE A 169 15.78 2.71 16.12
CA ILE A 169 16.66 1.92 15.24
C ILE A 169 17.12 2.78 14.07
N ILE A 170 18.44 2.77 13.81
CA ILE A 170 19.04 3.34 12.61
C ILE A 170 19.90 2.27 11.95
N GLY A 171 19.72 2.05 10.66
CA GLY A 171 20.66 1.24 9.89
C GLY A 171 20.65 1.56 8.40
N ASN A 172 21.58 0.97 7.66
CA ASN A 172 21.70 1.14 6.22
C ASN A 172 21.24 -0.10 5.45
N GLY A 173 20.22 0.07 4.62
CA GLY A 173 19.55 -0.96 3.84
C GLY A 173 18.37 -1.57 4.58
N ALA A 174 17.19 -1.50 3.96
CA ALA A 174 15.93 -1.96 4.53
C ALA A 174 15.98 -3.38 5.13
N GLY A 175 16.65 -4.34 4.47
CA GLY A 175 16.80 -5.70 4.97
C GLY A 175 17.56 -5.77 6.30
N LEU A 176 18.66 -5.02 6.43
CA LEU A 176 19.45 -4.97 7.66
C LEU A 176 18.65 -4.30 8.79
N VAL A 177 17.93 -3.21 8.48
CA VAL A 177 17.10 -2.50 9.45
C VAL A 177 15.97 -3.41 9.96
N MET A 178 15.26 -4.12 9.07
CA MET A 178 14.22 -5.08 9.47
C MET A 178 14.78 -6.20 10.34
N SER A 179 15.91 -6.81 9.97
CA SER A 179 16.55 -7.83 10.83
C SER A 179 17.00 -7.26 12.18
N THR A 180 17.39 -5.98 12.23
CA THR A 180 17.74 -5.30 13.48
C THR A 180 16.51 -5.12 14.37
N LEU A 181 15.36 -4.76 13.78
CA LEU A 181 14.09 -4.70 14.49
C LEU A 181 13.74 -6.04 15.12
N ASP A 182 13.85 -7.13 14.35
CA ASP A 182 13.53 -8.48 14.83
C ASP A 182 14.42 -8.90 16.00
N VAL A 183 15.73 -8.65 15.89
CA VAL A 183 16.69 -8.96 16.97
C VAL A 183 16.39 -8.16 18.23
N VAL A 184 16.05 -6.87 18.10
CA VAL A 184 15.71 -6.01 19.24
C VAL A 184 14.38 -6.43 19.86
N ALA A 185 13.36 -6.71 19.05
CA ALA A 185 12.06 -7.18 19.53
C ALA A 185 12.19 -8.51 20.28
N TYR A 186 12.90 -9.48 19.70
CA TYR A 186 13.13 -10.79 20.32
C TYR A 186 13.92 -10.67 21.63
N ALA A 187 15.00 -9.88 21.65
CA ALA A 187 15.74 -9.63 22.89
C ALA A 187 14.84 -8.93 23.92
N GLY A 188 14.02 -7.97 23.47
CA GLY A 188 13.08 -7.19 24.26
C GLY A 188 12.08 -8.01 25.09
N GLU A 189 11.68 -9.19 24.61
CA GLU A 189 10.83 -10.13 25.36
C GLU A 189 11.43 -10.46 26.73
N ALA A 190 12.75 -10.63 26.81
CA ALA A 190 13.46 -10.91 28.07
C ALA A 190 13.64 -9.65 28.95
N PHE A 191 13.45 -8.45 28.40
CA PHE A 191 13.64 -7.17 29.08
C PHE A 191 12.31 -6.44 29.33
N GLY A 192 11.24 -7.17 29.62
CA GLY A 192 9.94 -6.59 29.97
C GLY A 192 9.14 -6.08 28.76
N GLY A 193 9.38 -6.64 27.58
CA GLY A 193 8.67 -6.29 26.35
C GLY A 193 9.13 -4.98 25.73
N VAL A 194 10.39 -4.58 25.95
CA VAL A 194 10.97 -3.41 25.29
C VAL A 194 11.01 -3.64 23.79
N ALA A 195 10.30 -2.82 23.03
CA ALA A 195 10.15 -2.97 21.59
C ALA A 195 10.92 -1.89 20.81
N PRO A 196 11.25 -2.12 19.53
CA PRO A 196 11.75 -1.06 18.66
C PRO A 196 10.70 0.04 18.44
N ALA A 197 11.16 1.28 18.46
CA ALA A 197 10.32 2.48 18.37
C ALA A 197 10.06 2.95 16.93
N ASN A 198 10.89 2.53 15.98
CA ASN A 198 10.78 2.95 14.59
C ASN A 198 11.54 2.01 13.65
N PHE A 199 11.22 2.07 12.37
CA PHE A 199 12.12 1.72 11.27
C PHE A 199 12.79 3.00 10.77
N LEU A 200 14.11 2.98 10.52
CA LEU A 200 14.79 4.05 9.78
C LEU A 200 15.93 3.49 8.94
N ASP A 201 15.79 3.61 7.62
CA ASP A 201 16.84 3.30 6.65
C ASP A 201 17.48 4.57 6.08
N ILE A 202 18.79 4.72 6.32
CA ILE A 202 19.62 5.84 5.85
C ILE A 202 20.28 5.57 4.48
N GLY A 203 20.01 4.42 3.86
CA GLY A 203 20.52 4.04 2.54
C GLY A 203 22.00 3.64 2.52
N GLY A 204 22.46 3.13 1.37
CA GLY A 204 23.81 2.54 1.23
C GLY A 204 24.98 3.52 1.22
N GLY A 205 24.73 4.83 1.13
CA GLY A 205 25.73 5.89 1.01
C GLY A 205 25.59 6.97 2.09
N ALA A 206 25.41 6.56 3.35
CA ALA A 206 25.13 7.48 4.44
C ALA A 206 26.28 8.46 4.69
N SER A 207 25.99 9.76 4.63
CA SER A 207 26.90 10.83 5.03
C SER A 207 26.71 11.18 6.51
N ALA A 208 27.63 11.98 7.07
CA ALA A 208 27.47 12.53 8.41
C ALA A 208 26.16 13.32 8.57
N GLU A 209 25.75 14.05 7.53
CA GLU A 209 24.51 14.82 7.51
C GLU A 209 23.27 13.92 7.53
N VAL A 210 23.24 12.85 6.72
CA VAL A 210 22.13 11.88 6.71
C VAL A 210 22.00 11.21 8.08
N MET A 211 23.13 10.85 8.71
CA MET A 211 23.14 10.25 10.05
C MET A 211 22.62 11.22 11.11
N ALA A 212 23.08 12.47 11.09
CA ALA A 212 22.61 13.50 12.02
C ALA A 212 21.11 13.79 11.86
N ASN A 213 20.64 13.88 10.61
CA ASN A 213 19.23 14.02 10.28
C ASN A 213 18.39 12.86 10.83
N GLY A 214 18.88 11.62 10.68
CA GLY A 214 18.22 10.44 11.21
C GLY A 214 18.12 10.43 12.74
N LEU A 215 19.21 10.81 13.42
CA LEU A 215 19.22 10.98 14.87
C LEU A 215 18.26 12.06 15.34
N GLU A 216 18.21 13.20 14.65
CA GLU A 216 17.29 14.28 14.98
C GLU A 216 15.82 13.82 14.94
N ILE A 217 15.44 13.06 13.90
CA ILE A 217 14.09 12.49 13.79
C ILE A 217 13.82 11.52 14.95
N ILE A 218 14.70 10.55 15.21
CA ILE A 218 14.48 9.56 16.26
C ILE A 218 14.46 10.18 17.65
N LEU A 219 15.31 11.16 17.92
CA LEU A 219 15.37 11.82 19.23
C LEU A 219 14.21 12.80 19.45
N SER A 220 13.49 13.19 18.40
CA SER A 220 12.27 13.98 18.51
C SER A 220 11.05 13.16 18.94
N ASP A 221 11.14 11.83 18.87
CA ASP A 221 10.11 10.92 19.36
C ASP A 221 10.16 10.80 20.90
N PRO A 222 9.11 11.24 21.62
CA PRO A 222 9.09 11.23 23.08
C PRO A 222 9.04 9.83 23.70
N ASP A 223 8.75 8.78 22.93
CA ASP A 223 8.74 7.39 23.41
C ASP A 223 10.15 6.78 23.44
N VAL A 224 11.09 7.31 22.65
CA VAL A 224 12.46 6.78 22.53
C VAL A 224 13.24 6.99 23.84
N ARG A 225 13.94 5.93 24.27
CA ARG A 225 14.77 5.89 25.50
C ARG A 225 16.21 5.52 25.22
N SER A 226 16.46 4.83 24.12
CA SER A 226 17.80 4.49 23.64
C SER A 226 17.80 4.40 22.12
N VAL A 227 18.97 4.54 21.50
CA VAL A 227 19.13 4.41 20.05
C VAL A 227 20.13 3.29 19.77
N PHE A 228 19.76 2.37 18.89
CA PHE A 228 20.60 1.30 18.38
C PHE A 228 20.96 1.58 16.92
N VAL A 229 22.23 1.93 16.71
CA VAL A 229 22.78 2.22 15.37
C VAL A 229 23.49 0.98 14.85
N ASN A 230 22.97 0.39 13.77
CA ASN A 230 23.54 -0.78 13.11
C ASN A 230 23.87 -0.46 11.66
N VAL A 231 25.12 -0.09 11.42
CA VAL A 231 25.61 0.24 10.08
C VAL A 231 26.65 -0.78 9.64
N PHE A 232 26.39 -1.43 8.51
CA PHE A 232 27.34 -2.32 7.86
C PHE A 232 28.15 -1.56 6.81
N GLY A 233 29.47 -1.49 7.02
CA GLY A 233 30.40 -0.80 6.14
C GLY A 233 30.43 -1.40 4.74
N GLY A 234 30.29 -0.53 3.73
CA GLY A 234 30.33 -0.88 2.31
C GLY A 234 30.99 0.26 1.54
N ILE A 235 30.20 0.98 0.75
CA ILE A 235 30.61 2.29 0.19
C ILE A 235 30.53 3.42 1.22
N THR A 236 29.79 3.21 2.30
CA THR A 236 29.68 4.13 3.44
C THR A 236 30.94 4.02 4.31
N ALA A 237 31.62 5.15 4.51
CA ALA A 237 32.82 5.21 5.34
C ALA A 237 32.44 5.34 6.84
N CYS A 238 32.97 4.45 7.68
CA CYS A 238 32.59 4.39 9.09
C CYS A 238 32.96 5.65 9.88
N ASP A 239 33.99 6.38 9.46
CA ASP A 239 34.38 7.67 10.03
C ASP A 239 33.34 8.75 9.71
N ALA A 240 32.77 8.78 8.50
CA ALA A 240 31.69 9.70 8.16
C ALA A 240 30.43 9.44 9.01
N VAL A 241 30.09 8.18 9.25
CA VAL A 241 28.98 7.80 10.14
C VAL A 241 29.26 8.21 11.58
N ALA A 242 30.47 7.92 12.08
CA ALA A 242 30.88 8.30 13.43
C ALA A 242 30.86 9.82 13.64
N ASN A 243 31.30 10.60 12.65
CA ASN A 243 31.24 12.07 12.69
C ASN A 243 29.81 12.62 12.68
N GLY A 244 28.84 11.88 12.13
CA GLY A 244 27.43 12.25 12.20
C GLY A 244 26.78 11.94 13.56
N ILE A 245 27.41 11.07 14.37
CA ILE A 245 26.92 10.69 15.71
C ILE A 245 27.44 11.65 16.79
N VAL A 246 28.67 12.15 16.65
CA VAL A 246 29.40 12.92 17.68
C VAL A 246 29.24 14.44 17.52
#